data_AF-A0A954MWU4-F1
#
_entry.id   AF-A0A954MWU4-F1
#
_cell.length_a   1.000
_cell.length_b   1.000
_cell.length_c   1.000
_cell.angle_alpha   90.00
_cell.angle_beta   90.00
_cell.angle_gamma   90.00
#
_symmetry.space_group_name_H-M   'P 1'
#
loop_
_entity.id
_entity.type
_entity.pdbx_description
1 polymer ?
#
loop_
_entity_poly.entity_id
_entity_poly.type
_entity_poly.pdbx_seq_one_letter_code
_entity_poly.pdbx_strand_id
1 'polypeptide(L)'
;MEAIVEFFVAIIGALIMVFVSLFQAVIVLLAILLEFLFVAVTQGIEAANQRYTQRQKEQQDRKESQEATANPQLSTDSTLKPSDPPVNSKYPIIIVLCLFVAVVGTIGLWIRHHQIQQQLVAITRSQAQTLVDKFAEQIRTDKVPAPQTGNLPDKDAWQLPLQLYVDKLPVGTLIVVRSFGPDRKRGTIDDILVIGEAHLPLKQAAGKLANRGLNVLKDRAAKLLQRKDTPTPPDDKKTDP
;
A
#
# COMPACT_ATOMS: atom_id res chain seq x y z
N MET A 1 47.29 -11.23 1.92
CA MET A 1 46.08 -11.52 1.12
C MET A 1 45.32 -12.72 1.68
N GLU A 2 45.97 -13.76 2.23
CA GLU A 2 45.29 -14.92 2.85
C GLU A 2 44.38 -14.56 4.03
N ALA A 3 44.82 -13.73 4.99
CA ALA A 3 44.01 -13.39 6.16
C ALA A 3 42.68 -12.67 5.81
N ILE A 4 42.65 -11.90 4.72
CA ILE A 4 41.43 -11.24 4.24
C ILE A 4 40.47 -12.29 3.65
N VAL A 5 40.99 -13.25 2.90
CA VAL A 5 40.21 -14.35 2.31
C VAL A 5 39.62 -15.24 3.40
N GLU A 6 40.41 -15.61 4.42
CA GLU A 6 39.94 -16.41 5.57
C GLU A 6 38.84 -15.70 6.36
N PHE A 7 38.96 -14.38 6.55
CA PHE A 7 37.93 -13.57 7.21
C PHE A 7 36.60 -13.58 6.43
N PHE A 8 36.64 -13.43 5.10
CA PHE A 8 35.43 -13.51 4.28
C PHE A 8 34.81 -14.91 4.28
N VAL A 9 35.62 -15.96 4.21
CA VAL A 9 35.13 -17.35 4.29
C VAL A 9 34.46 -17.62 5.64
N ALA A 10 35.04 -17.15 6.74
CA ALA A 10 34.45 -17.30 8.08
C ALA A 10 33.10 -16.56 8.20
N ILE A 11 33.00 -15.35 7.66
CA ILE A 11 31.75 -14.57 7.65
C ILE A 11 30.67 -15.28 6.84
N ILE A 12 31.00 -15.76 5.65
CA ILE A 12 30.05 -16.49 4.79
C ILE A 12 29.60 -17.77 5.50
N GLY A 13 30.53 -18.51 6.12
CA GLY A 13 30.21 -19.70 6.92
C GLY A 13 29.25 -19.40 8.08
N ALA A 14 29.49 -18.31 8.81
CA ALA A 14 28.62 -17.87 9.90
C ALA A 14 27.22 -17.48 9.39
N LEU A 15 27.13 -16.77 8.26
CA LEU A 15 25.86 -16.41 7.62
C LEU A 15 25.04 -17.64 7.21
N ILE A 16 25.69 -18.66 6.64
CA ILE A 16 25.04 -19.92 6.28
C ILE A 16 24.52 -20.64 7.54
N MET A 17 25.33 -20.71 8.60
CA MET A 17 24.92 -21.31 9.87
C MET A 17 23.71 -20.62 10.51
N VAL A 18 23.68 -19.28 10.48
CA VAL A 18 22.52 -18.50 10.96
C VAL A 18 21.29 -18.79 10.11
N PHE A 19 21.44 -18.85 8.78
CA PHE A 19 20.33 -19.14 7.88
C PHE A 19 19.75 -20.54 8.09
N VAL A 20 20.61 -21.56 8.22
CA VAL A 20 20.19 -22.94 8.51
C VAL A 20 19.47 -23.02 9.86
N SER A 21 19.99 -22.34 10.88
CA SER A 21 19.38 -22.29 12.21
C SER A 21 18.00 -21.61 12.19
N LEU A 22 17.86 -20.51 11.44
CA LEU A 22 16.60 -19.82 11.26
C LEU A 22 15.57 -20.70 10.54
N PHE A 23 15.99 -21.39 9.47
CA PHE A 23 15.14 -22.31 8.72
C PHE A 23 14.67 -23.48 9.60
N GLN A 24 15.57 -24.05 10.40
CA GLN A 24 15.23 -25.10 11.35
C GLN A 24 14.26 -24.61 12.43
N ALA A 25 14.45 -23.40 12.97
CA ALA A 25 13.52 -22.80 13.93
C ALA A 25 12.12 -22.62 13.34
N VAL A 26 12.01 -22.21 12.07
CA VAL A 26 10.74 -22.11 11.36
C VAL A 26 10.07 -23.49 11.23
N ILE A 27 10.82 -24.53 10.86
CA ILE A 27 10.27 -25.90 10.76
C ILE A 27 9.77 -26.38 12.12
N VAL A 28 10.54 -26.17 13.20
CA VAL A 28 10.14 -26.56 14.55
C VAL A 28 8.88 -25.82 14.99
N LEU A 29 8.79 -24.51 14.73
CA LEU A 29 7.58 -23.73 15.01
C LEU A 29 6.37 -24.30 14.24
N LEU A 30 6.56 -24.67 12.98
CA LEU A 30 5.52 -25.25 12.13
C LEU A 30 5.08 -26.62 12.65
N ALA A 31 6.03 -27.44 13.13
CA ALA A 31 5.74 -28.73 13.77
C ALA A 31 4.93 -28.55 15.06
N ILE A 32 5.30 -27.58 15.92
CA ILE A 32 4.56 -27.26 17.15
C ILE A 32 3.15 -26.78 16.81
N LEU A 33 2.99 -25.91 15.80
CA LEU A 33 1.68 -25.45 15.36
C LEU A 33 0.82 -26.59 14.81
N LEU A 34 1.40 -27.51 14.05
CA LEU A 34 0.71 -28.70 13.55
C LEU A 34 0.30 -29.64 14.70
N GLU A 35 1.18 -29.85 15.68
CA GLU A 35 0.88 -30.64 16.86
C GLU A 35 -0.25 -30.00 17.68
N PHE A 36 -0.18 -28.69 17.90
CA PHE A 36 -1.26 -27.94 18.58
C PHE A 36 -2.58 -28.07 17.82
N LEU A 37 -2.56 -27.94 16.49
CA LEU A 37 -3.75 -28.10 15.66
C LEU A 37 -4.30 -29.53 15.75
N PHE A 38 -3.41 -30.53 15.74
CA PHE A 38 -3.77 -31.94 15.86
C PHE A 38 -4.41 -32.24 17.22
N VAL A 39 -3.81 -31.77 18.31
CA VAL A 39 -4.36 -31.89 19.67
C VAL A 39 -5.68 -31.15 19.79
N ALA A 40 -5.78 -29.92 19.29
CA ALA A 40 -7.02 -29.14 19.32
C ALA A 40 -8.17 -29.81 18.55
N VAL A 41 -7.88 -30.44 17.41
CA VAL A 41 -8.87 -31.20 16.64
C VAL A 41 -9.25 -32.50 17.35
N THR A 42 -8.28 -33.29 17.78
CA THR A 42 -8.54 -34.60 18.40
C THR A 42 -9.24 -34.47 19.76
N GLN A 43 -8.71 -33.65 20.67
CA GLN A 43 -9.31 -33.42 21.98
C GLN A 43 -10.57 -32.54 21.91
N GLY A 44 -10.64 -31.63 20.93
CA GLY A 44 -11.85 -30.84 20.68
C GLY A 44 -13.03 -31.71 20.23
N ILE A 45 -12.77 -32.73 19.41
CA ILE A 45 -13.78 -33.71 18.99
C ILE A 45 -14.19 -34.60 20.18
N GLU A 46 -13.25 -35.07 21.00
CA GLU A 46 -13.57 -35.84 22.21
C GLU A 46 -14.41 -35.03 23.20
N ALA A 47 -14.04 -33.78 23.46
CA ALA A 47 -14.80 -32.89 24.35
C ALA A 47 -16.20 -32.56 23.79
N ALA A 48 -16.33 -32.41 22.46
CA ALA A 48 -17.62 -32.22 21.80
C ALA A 48 -18.49 -33.47 21.90
N ASN A 49 -17.91 -34.66 21.73
CA ASN A 49 -18.62 -35.93 21.82
C ASN A 49 -19.11 -36.18 23.26
N GLN A 50 -18.25 -35.96 24.27
CA GLN A 50 -18.62 -36.08 25.68
C GLN A 50 -19.78 -35.15 26.05
N ARG A 51 -19.76 -33.89 25.59
CA ARG A 51 -20.87 -32.94 25.81
C ARG A 51 -22.16 -33.34 25.09
N TYR A 52 -22.07 -33.98 23.94
CA TYR A 52 -23.23 -34.49 23.22
C TYR A 52 -23.84 -35.71 23.94
N THR A 53 -23.02 -36.67 24.36
CA THR A 53 -23.46 -37.84 25.15
C THR A 53 -24.05 -37.40 26.49
N GLN A 54 -23.46 -36.41 27.16
CA GLN A 54 -23.97 -35.88 28.42
C GLN A 54 -25.36 -35.21 28.24
N ARG A 55 -25.57 -34.43 27.17
CA ARG A 55 -26.89 -33.86 26.86
C ARG A 55 -27.94 -34.92 26.52
N GLN A 56 -27.54 -36.01 25.87
CA GLN A 56 -28.46 -37.12 25.62
C GLN A 56 -28.88 -37.82 26.92
N LYS A 57 -27.93 -38.06 27.83
CA LYS A 57 -28.22 -38.62 29.16
C LYS A 57 -29.14 -37.68 29.96
N GLU A 58 -28.85 -36.39 30.01
CA GLU A 58 -29.70 -35.41 30.70
C GLU A 58 -31.12 -35.32 30.11
N GLN A 59 -31.27 -35.49 28.79
CA GLN A 59 -32.60 -35.53 28.15
C GLN A 59 -33.34 -36.83 28.44
N GLN A 60 -32.63 -37.94 28.56
CA GLN A 60 -33.19 -39.23 28.91
C GLN A 60 -33.62 -39.25 30.39
N ASP A 61 -32.76 -38.79 31.30
CA ASP A 61 -33.07 -38.68 32.74
C ASP A 61 -34.27 -37.73 32.99
N ARG A 62 -34.41 -36.65 32.20
CA ARG A 62 -35.57 -35.74 32.26
C ARG A 62 -36.86 -36.40 31.76
N LYS A 63 -36.79 -37.23 30.73
CA LYS A 63 -37.94 -38.00 30.23
C LYS A 63 -38.35 -39.07 31.24
N GLU A 64 -37.39 -39.80 31.81
CA GLU A 64 -37.64 -40.79 32.86
C GLU A 64 -38.21 -40.14 34.13
N SER A 65 -37.76 -38.94 34.51
CA SER A 65 -38.32 -38.18 35.64
C SER A 65 -39.73 -37.63 35.37
N GLN A 66 -40.04 -37.28 34.12
CA GLN A 66 -41.39 -36.89 33.69
C GLN A 66 -42.34 -38.09 33.62
N GLU A 67 -41.86 -39.25 33.17
CA GLU A 67 -42.60 -40.52 33.19
C GLU A 67 -42.78 -41.07 34.60
N ALA A 68 -41.84 -40.87 35.53
CA ALA A 68 -42.01 -41.26 36.93
C ALA A 68 -43.08 -40.45 37.68
N THR A 69 -43.51 -39.30 37.13
CA THR A 69 -44.59 -38.46 37.70
C THR A 69 -45.93 -38.65 36.96
N ALA A 70 -45.94 -39.35 35.82
CA ALA A 70 -47.14 -39.64 35.03
C ALA A 70 -47.45 -41.15 35.06
N ASN A 71 -48.61 -41.51 35.62
CA ASN A 71 -49.07 -42.90 35.79
C ASN A 71 -48.86 -43.77 34.52
N PRO A 72 -48.44 -45.05 34.64
CA PRO A 72 -47.92 -45.81 33.52
C PRO A 72 -49.02 -46.63 32.85
N GLN A 73 -49.37 -46.33 31.60
CA GLN A 73 -49.96 -47.33 30.72
C GLN A 73 -49.62 -47.06 29.25
N LEU A 74 -49.17 -48.13 28.60
CA LEU A 74 -49.18 -48.42 27.16
C LEU A 74 -47.87 -48.15 26.38
N SER A 75 -47.04 -49.20 26.36
CA SER A 75 -46.44 -49.84 25.18
C SER A 75 -45.96 -48.95 24.02
N THR A 76 -44.67 -49.00 23.70
CA THR A 76 -44.11 -49.83 22.60
C THR A 76 -42.67 -49.45 22.31
N ASP A 77 -41.78 -50.45 22.38
CA ASP A 77 -40.84 -50.81 21.32
C ASP A 77 -40.14 -49.67 20.57
N SER A 78 -38.89 -49.37 20.94
CA SER A 78 -37.83 -48.84 20.06
C SER A 78 -36.51 -48.73 20.82
N THR A 79 -35.84 -49.86 21.05
CA THR A 79 -34.42 -49.86 21.45
C THR A 79 -33.59 -49.44 20.23
N LEU A 80 -33.56 -48.14 19.93
CA LEU A 80 -32.65 -47.54 18.96
C LEU A 80 -31.24 -47.65 19.51
N LYS A 81 -30.57 -48.74 19.14
CA LYS A 81 -29.12 -48.92 19.28
C LYS A 81 -28.45 -47.68 18.67
N PRO A 82 -27.71 -46.85 19.42
CA PRO A 82 -26.98 -45.74 18.83
C PRO A 82 -25.89 -46.35 17.95
N SER A 83 -26.12 -46.33 16.65
CA SER A 83 -25.09 -46.59 15.66
C SER A 83 -24.15 -45.39 15.68
N ASP A 84 -23.11 -45.46 16.50
CA ASP A 84 -21.96 -44.56 16.37
C ASP A 84 -21.49 -44.65 14.91
N PRO A 85 -21.45 -43.52 14.16
CA PRO A 85 -20.89 -43.57 12.82
C PRO A 85 -19.43 -44.03 12.95
N PRO A 86 -18.97 -45.01 12.14
CA PRO A 86 -17.57 -45.42 12.18
C PRO A 86 -16.74 -44.19 11.81
N VAL A 87 -16.03 -43.64 12.80
CA VAL A 87 -15.07 -42.55 12.59
C VAL A 87 -13.93 -43.15 11.76
N ASN A 88 -14.09 -43.09 10.44
CA ASN A 88 -13.09 -43.57 9.50
C ASN A 88 -11.84 -42.69 9.70
N SER A 89 -10.77 -43.28 10.20
CA SER A 89 -9.53 -42.62 10.66
C SER A 89 -8.78 -41.81 9.58
N LYS A 90 -9.32 -41.76 8.35
CA LYS A 90 -8.77 -41.03 7.20
C LYS A 90 -9.25 -39.58 7.10
N TYR A 91 -10.38 -39.23 7.72
CA TYR A 91 -10.92 -37.86 7.68
C TYR A 91 -10.01 -36.78 8.31
N PRO A 92 -9.32 -36.99 9.45
CA PRO A 92 -8.44 -35.95 10.00
C PRO A 92 -7.25 -35.65 9.07
N ILE A 93 -6.70 -36.67 8.42
CA ILE A 93 -5.58 -36.51 7.46
C ILE A 93 -5.99 -35.64 6.27
N ILE A 94 -7.19 -35.89 5.72
CA ILE A 94 -7.74 -35.12 4.60
C ILE A 94 -7.97 -33.65 5.00
N ILE A 95 -8.49 -33.41 6.21
CA ILE A 95 -8.72 -32.05 6.71
C ILE A 95 -7.40 -31.30 6.88
N VAL A 96 -6.37 -31.93 7.45
CA VAL A 96 -5.04 -31.30 7.59
C VAL A 96 -4.42 -31.00 6.23
N LEU A 97 -4.53 -31.93 5.26
CA LEU A 97 -4.01 -31.71 3.91
C LEU A 97 -4.74 -30.54 3.20
N CYS A 98 -6.07 -30.46 3.32
CA CYS A 98 -6.84 -29.34 2.78
C CYS A 98 -6.45 -28.00 3.41
N LEU A 99 -6.23 -27.97 4.73
CA LEU A 99 -5.77 -26.77 5.44
C LEU A 99 -4.36 -26.36 4.98
N PHE A 100 -3.45 -27.32 4.81
CA PHE A 100 -2.11 -27.05 4.32
C PHE A 100 -2.13 -26.44 2.91
N VAL A 101 -2.91 -27.01 1.99
CA VAL A 101 -3.07 -26.48 0.63
C VAL A 101 -3.69 -25.08 0.65
N ALA A 102 -4.67 -24.83 1.53
CA ALA A 102 -5.28 -23.50 1.68
C ALA A 102 -4.28 -22.45 2.20
N VAL A 103 -3.47 -22.80 3.20
CA VAL A 103 -2.45 -21.89 3.77
C VAL A 103 -1.34 -21.63 2.76
N VAL A 104 -0.78 -22.65 2.11
CA VAL A 104 0.27 -22.47 1.10
C VAL A 104 -0.26 -21.72 -0.12
N GLY A 105 -1.49 -22.01 -0.55
CA GLY A 105 -2.14 -21.33 -1.66
C GLY A 105 -2.39 -19.84 -1.39
N THR A 106 -2.87 -19.49 -0.20
CA THR A 106 -3.10 -18.08 0.18
C THR A 106 -1.80 -17.29 0.28
N ILE A 107 -0.73 -17.87 0.86
CA ILE A 107 0.59 -17.25 0.93
C ILE A 107 1.16 -17.04 -0.48
N GLY A 108 1.08 -18.06 -1.35
CA GLY A 108 1.57 -17.97 -2.73
C GLY A 108 0.85 -16.88 -3.55
N LEU A 109 -0.47 -16.79 -3.41
CA LEU A 109 -1.26 -15.74 -4.06
C LEU A 109 -0.90 -14.34 -3.54
N TRP A 110 -0.65 -14.21 -2.23
CA TRP A 110 -0.26 -12.94 -1.62
C TRP A 110 1.11 -12.46 -2.13
N ILE A 111 2.11 -13.35 -2.17
CA ILE A 111 3.46 -13.04 -2.71
C ILE A 111 3.35 -12.61 -4.17
N ARG A 112 2.61 -13.36 -4.98
CA ARG A 112 2.44 -13.04 -6.41
C ARG A 112 1.76 -11.68 -6.58
N HIS A 113 0.71 -11.40 -5.81
CA HIS A 113 0.03 -10.11 -5.86
C HIS A 113 0.98 -8.98 -5.51
N HIS A 114 1.78 -9.13 -4.45
CA HIS A 114 2.75 -8.14 -4.02
C HIS A 114 3.80 -7.84 -5.10
N GLN A 115 4.34 -8.89 -5.74
CA GLN A 115 5.32 -8.74 -6.83
C GLN A 115 4.74 -7.99 -8.03
N ILE A 116 3.49 -8.30 -8.41
CA ILE A 116 2.81 -7.60 -9.52
C ILE A 116 2.65 -6.12 -9.16
N GLN A 117 2.20 -5.78 -7.95
CA GLN A 117 2.06 -4.38 -7.53
C GLN A 117 3.40 -3.63 -7.61
N GLN A 118 4.49 -4.24 -7.12
CA GLN A 118 5.82 -3.64 -7.21
C GLN A 118 6.26 -3.40 -8.66
N GLN A 119 6.00 -4.35 -9.56
CA GLN A 119 6.32 -4.20 -10.98
C GLN A 119 5.51 -3.05 -11.63
N LEU A 120 4.21 -2.96 -11.35
CA LEU A 120 3.35 -1.90 -11.87
C LEU A 120 3.79 -0.51 -11.38
N VAL A 121 4.17 -0.40 -10.09
CA VAL A 121 4.74 0.82 -9.51
C VAL A 121 6.05 1.20 -10.21
N ALA A 122 6.95 0.23 -10.42
CA ALA A 122 8.24 0.49 -11.08
C ALA A 122 8.08 0.95 -12.54
N ILE A 123 7.18 0.31 -13.30
CA ILE A 123 6.84 0.70 -14.67
C ILE A 123 6.28 2.12 -14.70
N THR A 124 5.32 2.41 -13.82
CA THR A 124 4.69 3.75 -13.75
C THR A 124 5.71 4.82 -13.39
N ARG A 125 6.61 4.54 -12.44
CA ARG A 125 7.68 5.47 -12.06
C ARG A 125 8.65 5.73 -13.21
N SER A 126 9.05 4.72 -13.97
CA SER A 126 9.96 4.92 -15.12
C SER A 126 9.30 5.71 -16.25
N GLN A 127 8.02 5.45 -16.51
CA GLN A 127 7.23 6.20 -17.49
C GLN A 127 7.07 7.66 -17.07
N ALA A 128 6.72 7.91 -15.81
CA ALA A 128 6.61 9.26 -15.26
C ALA A 128 7.96 10.00 -15.33
N GLN A 129 9.07 9.34 -15.01
CA GLN A 129 10.42 9.91 -15.16
C GLN A 129 10.72 10.28 -16.61
N THR A 130 10.42 9.40 -17.56
CA THR A 130 10.64 9.65 -18.99
C THR A 130 9.84 10.87 -19.47
N LEU A 131 8.61 11.03 -18.99
CA LEU A 131 7.77 12.20 -19.30
C LEU A 131 8.34 13.48 -18.70
N VAL A 132 8.78 13.44 -17.43
CA VAL A 132 9.43 14.56 -16.77
C VAL A 132 10.67 14.99 -17.55
N ASP A 133 11.54 14.05 -17.93
CA ASP A 133 12.77 14.34 -18.67
C ASP A 133 12.46 14.94 -20.05
N LYS A 134 11.48 14.38 -20.76
CA LYS A 134 11.00 14.91 -22.05
C LYS A 134 10.49 16.35 -21.92
N PHE A 135 9.68 16.65 -20.90
CA PHE A 135 9.18 18.00 -20.68
C PHE A 135 10.28 18.95 -20.22
N ALA A 136 11.24 18.48 -19.43
CA ALA A 136 12.39 19.27 -19.01
C ALA A 136 13.26 19.67 -20.21
N GLU A 137 13.52 18.72 -21.12
CA GLU A 137 14.24 18.98 -22.37
C GLU A 137 13.47 19.94 -23.29
N GLN A 138 12.16 19.78 -23.39
CA GLN A 138 11.29 20.68 -24.15
C GLN A 138 11.41 22.13 -23.64
N ILE A 139 11.40 22.32 -22.31
CA ILE A 139 11.55 23.65 -21.68
C ILE A 139 12.96 24.20 -21.89
N ARG A 140 14.01 23.37 -21.84
CA ARG A 140 15.40 23.81 -22.06
C ARG A 140 15.64 24.28 -23.50
N THR A 141 15.02 23.61 -24.47
CA THR A 141 15.28 23.88 -25.89
C THR A 141 14.46 25.05 -26.44
N ASP A 142 13.43 25.53 -25.71
CA ASP A 142 12.54 26.65 -26.06
C ASP A 142 11.89 26.56 -27.46
N LYS A 143 11.89 25.35 -28.07
CA LYS A 143 11.38 25.08 -29.42
C LYS A 143 9.86 24.88 -29.48
N VAL A 144 9.24 24.57 -28.35
CA VAL A 144 7.82 24.22 -28.26
C VAL A 144 7.24 24.93 -27.03
N PRO A 145 5.99 25.44 -27.08
CA PRO A 145 5.34 26.03 -25.92
C PRO A 145 5.39 25.11 -24.70
N ALA A 146 5.58 25.71 -23.53
CA ALA A 146 5.66 24.98 -22.26
C ALA A 146 4.40 24.12 -22.07
N PRO A 147 4.54 22.88 -21.58
CA PRO A 147 3.41 21.99 -21.41
C PRO A 147 2.42 22.56 -20.38
N GLN A 148 1.12 22.38 -20.64
CA GLN A 148 0.06 22.84 -19.74
C GLN A 148 -0.16 21.83 -18.63
N THR A 149 -0.37 22.34 -17.41
CA THR A 149 -0.81 21.53 -16.25
C THR A 149 -2.15 20.87 -16.56
N GLY A 150 -2.30 19.58 -16.27
CA GLY A 150 -3.53 18.84 -16.53
C GLY A 150 -3.32 17.33 -16.65
N ASN A 151 -4.35 16.64 -17.15
CA ASN A 151 -4.26 15.21 -17.43
C ASN A 151 -3.50 15.00 -18.75
N LEU A 152 -2.51 14.11 -18.72
CA LEU A 152 -1.79 13.65 -19.89
C LEU A 152 -2.59 12.56 -20.63
N PRO A 153 -2.39 12.40 -21.95
CA PRO A 153 -2.96 11.30 -22.71
C PRO A 153 -2.34 9.94 -22.31
N ASP A 154 -1.11 9.97 -21.79
CA ASP A 154 -0.41 8.81 -21.28
C ASP A 154 -1.11 8.26 -20.04
N LYS A 155 -1.28 6.93 -20.03
CA LYS A 155 -1.87 6.19 -18.92
C LYS A 155 -0.81 5.47 -18.12
N ASP A 156 -1.05 5.34 -16.82
CA ASP A 156 -0.23 4.53 -15.93
C ASP A 156 -0.52 3.02 -16.07
N ALA A 157 0.18 2.22 -15.26
CA ALA A 157 0.01 0.77 -15.22
C ALA A 157 -1.40 0.31 -14.79
N TRP A 158 -2.20 1.19 -14.18
CA TRP A 158 -3.59 0.94 -13.80
C TRP A 158 -4.60 1.55 -14.78
N GLN A 159 -4.14 1.97 -15.96
CA GLN A 159 -4.95 2.57 -17.03
C GLN A 159 -5.60 3.91 -16.67
N LEU A 160 -5.06 4.60 -15.66
CA LEU A 160 -5.49 5.93 -15.25
C LEU A 160 -4.62 7.00 -15.91
N PRO A 161 -5.17 8.17 -16.26
CA PRO A 161 -4.40 9.23 -16.87
C PRO A 161 -3.38 9.80 -15.87
N LEU A 162 -2.14 9.97 -16.34
CA LEU A 162 -1.12 10.66 -15.57
C LEU A 162 -1.46 12.15 -15.46
N GLN A 163 -1.09 12.80 -14.36
CA GLN A 163 -1.28 14.23 -14.16
C GLN A 163 0.06 14.95 -14.22
N LEU A 164 0.10 16.02 -15.00
CA LEU A 164 1.23 16.92 -15.08
C LEU A 164 0.92 18.19 -14.30
N TYR A 165 1.84 18.57 -13.42
CA TYR A 165 1.87 19.88 -12.78
C TYR A 165 3.15 20.59 -13.15
N VAL A 166 3.02 21.81 -13.66
CA VAL A 166 4.14 22.64 -14.05
C VAL A 166 4.07 23.93 -13.25
N ASP A 167 5.10 24.20 -12.45
CA ASP A 167 5.23 25.43 -11.69
C ASP A 167 6.48 26.22 -12.11
N LYS A 168 6.31 27.52 -12.35
CA LYS A 168 7.38 28.40 -12.84
C LYS A 168 8.04 29.11 -11.66
N LEU A 169 9.22 28.63 -11.29
CA LEU A 169 10.04 29.21 -10.25
C LEU A 169 10.93 30.33 -10.83
N PRO A 170 11.48 31.22 -9.98
CA PRO A 170 12.38 32.28 -10.44
C PRO A 170 13.65 31.77 -11.15
N VAL A 171 14.10 30.56 -10.80
CA VAL A 171 15.38 29.98 -11.24
C VAL A 171 15.21 28.79 -12.20
N GLY A 172 13.97 28.45 -12.55
CA GLY A 172 13.67 27.29 -13.38
C GLY A 172 12.19 26.93 -13.40
N THR A 173 11.87 25.77 -13.93
CA THR A 173 10.50 25.23 -13.93
C THR A 173 10.49 23.89 -13.21
N LEU A 174 9.62 23.76 -12.22
CA LEU A 174 9.32 22.52 -11.52
C LEU A 174 8.30 21.74 -12.34
N ILE A 175 8.60 20.47 -12.61
CA ILE A 175 7.75 19.57 -13.38
C ILE A 175 7.45 18.39 -12.46
N VAL A 176 6.18 18.16 -12.18
CA VAL A 176 5.72 17.03 -11.37
C VAL A 176 4.77 16.19 -12.20
N VAL A 177 5.10 14.92 -12.38
CA VAL A 177 4.19 13.93 -12.96
C VAL A 177 3.69 13.02 -11.85
N ARG A 178 2.37 12.86 -11.79
CA ARG A 178 1.66 12.10 -10.76
C ARG A 178 0.83 10.98 -11.36
N SER A 179 0.88 9.80 -10.75
CA SER A 179 -0.09 8.71 -10.90
C SER A 179 -0.84 8.51 -9.59
N PHE A 180 -2.11 8.10 -9.68
CA PHE A 180 -2.96 7.77 -8.51
C PHE A 180 -2.59 6.43 -7.86
N GLY A 181 -1.66 5.67 -8.45
CA GLY A 181 -1.18 4.44 -7.85
C GLY A 181 -2.24 3.33 -7.73
N PRO A 182 -1.96 2.32 -6.87
CA PRO A 182 -2.80 1.13 -6.74
C PRO A 182 -4.21 1.38 -6.22
N ASP A 183 -4.38 2.38 -5.34
CA ASP A 183 -5.66 2.68 -4.68
C ASP A 183 -6.62 3.49 -5.57
N ARG A 184 -6.11 4.03 -6.70
CA ARG A 184 -6.82 4.81 -7.71
C ARG A 184 -7.46 6.08 -7.16
N LYS A 185 -7.00 6.55 -6.00
CA LYS A 185 -7.53 7.75 -5.34
C LYS A 185 -6.53 8.88 -5.43
N ARG A 186 -7.05 10.11 -5.51
CA ARG A 186 -6.22 11.30 -5.53
C ARG A 186 -5.93 11.75 -4.10
N GLY A 187 -4.70 12.14 -3.83
CA GLY A 187 -4.31 12.80 -2.58
C GLY A 187 -3.90 11.80 -1.50
N THR A 188 -3.54 10.59 -1.89
CA THR A 188 -3.19 9.51 -0.97
C THR A 188 -1.69 9.29 -0.94
N ILE A 189 -1.24 8.56 0.07
CA ILE A 189 0.20 8.24 0.26
C ILE A 189 0.69 7.31 -0.86
N ASP A 190 -0.23 6.60 -1.51
CA ASP A 190 0.04 5.66 -2.60
C ASP A 190 0.22 6.35 -3.96
N ASP A 191 0.01 7.66 -4.03
CA ASP A 191 0.28 8.46 -5.22
C ASP A 191 1.78 8.40 -5.58
N ILE A 192 2.06 8.01 -6.83
CA ILE A 192 3.42 8.00 -7.35
C ILE A 192 3.73 9.37 -7.92
N LEU A 193 4.64 10.09 -7.25
CA LEU A 193 5.09 11.42 -7.65
C LEU A 193 6.52 11.34 -8.18
N VAL A 194 6.73 11.88 -9.37
CA VAL A 194 8.07 12.06 -9.95
C VAL A 194 8.27 13.55 -10.22
N ILE A 195 9.34 14.09 -9.66
CA ILE A 195 9.67 15.51 -9.70
C ILE A 195 10.92 15.66 -10.53
N GLY A 196 10.91 16.62 -11.46
CA GLY A 196 12.10 17.06 -12.16
C GLY A 196 12.14 18.56 -12.34
N GLU A 197 13.35 19.05 -12.57
CA GLU A 197 13.63 20.48 -12.62
C GLU A 197 14.28 20.84 -13.96
N ALA A 198 13.66 21.79 -14.66
CA ALA A 198 14.21 22.40 -15.85
C ALA A 198 14.84 23.74 -15.49
N HIS A 199 16.14 23.73 -15.22
CA HIS A 199 16.93 24.94 -15.06
C HIS A 199 17.13 25.61 -16.43
N LEU A 200 16.81 26.89 -16.51
CA LEU A 200 17.22 27.72 -17.65
C LEU A 200 18.73 27.97 -17.53
N PRO A 201 19.48 27.99 -18.65
CA PRO A 201 20.90 28.33 -18.59
C PRO A 201 21.07 29.71 -17.94
N LEU A 202 21.99 29.80 -16.98
CA LEU A 202 22.19 30.97 -16.09
C LEU A 202 22.26 32.31 -16.85
N LYS A 203 22.81 32.29 -18.07
CA LYS A 203 22.92 33.45 -18.97
C LYS A 203 21.55 34.00 -19.42
N GLN A 204 20.57 33.14 -19.67
CA GLN A 204 19.20 33.54 -20.00
C GLN A 204 18.41 33.97 -18.77
N ALA A 205 18.61 33.30 -17.62
CA ALA A 205 17.98 33.66 -16.37
C ALA A 205 18.43 35.06 -15.89
N ALA A 206 19.75 35.33 -15.93
CA ALA A 206 20.31 36.64 -15.63
C ALA A 206 19.82 37.72 -16.60
N GLY A 207 19.73 37.42 -17.91
CA GLY A 207 19.18 38.35 -18.90
C GLY A 207 17.71 38.70 -18.66
N LYS A 208 16.86 37.71 -18.31
CA LYS A 208 15.44 37.95 -17.97
C LYS A 208 15.28 38.72 -16.66
N LEU A 209 16.10 38.43 -15.64
CA LEU A 209 16.11 39.17 -14.38
C LEU A 209 16.59 40.61 -14.57
N ALA A 210 17.65 40.82 -15.34
CA ALA A 210 18.15 42.15 -15.67
C ALA A 210 17.08 42.95 -16.43
N ASN A 211 16.44 42.38 -17.45
CA ASN A 211 15.37 43.05 -18.19
C ASN A 211 14.14 43.36 -17.31
N ARG A 212 13.76 42.47 -16.38
CA ARG A 212 12.71 42.78 -15.40
C ARG A 212 13.12 43.91 -14.47
N GLY A 213 14.34 43.88 -13.93
CA GLY A 213 14.86 44.96 -13.09
C GLY A 213 14.92 46.30 -13.82
N LEU A 214 15.34 46.29 -15.08
CA LEU A 214 15.43 47.47 -15.94
C LEU A 214 14.03 48.01 -16.27
N ASN A 215 13.05 47.15 -16.54
CA ASN A 215 11.66 47.57 -16.73
C ASN A 215 11.04 48.16 -15.45
N VAL A 216 11.26 47.55 -14.28
CA VAL A 216 10.79 48.10 -13.00
C VAL A 216 11.42 49.46 -12.70
N LEU A 217 12.72 49.63 -13.00
CA LEU A 217 13.40 50.91 -12.88
C LEU A 217 12.86 51.94 -13.87
N LYS A 218 12.60 51.53 -15.11
CA LYS A 218 12.05 52.39 -16.16
C LYS A 218 10.63 52.84 -15.82
N ASP A 219 9.79 51.95 -15.30
CA ASP A 219 8.45 52.27 -14.81
C ASP A 219 8.50 53.20 -13.59
N ARG A 220 9.44 53.00 -12.66
CA ARG A 220 9.67 53.93 -11.54
C ARG A 220 10.13 55.30 -12.01
N ALA A 221 11.05 55.36 -12.98
CA ALA A 221 11.55 56.61 -13.54
C ALA A 221 10.46 57.35 -14.30
N ALA A 222 9.66 56.64 -15.12
CA ALA A 222 8.50 57.21 -15.81
C ALA A 222 7.47 57.76 -14.82
N LYS A 223 7.19 57.04 -13.73
CA LYS A 223 6.27 57.50 -12.68
C LYS A 223 6.80 58.72 -11.91
N LEU A 224 8.11 58.82 -11.70
CA LEU A 224 8.74 60.00 -11.10
C LEU A 224 8.75 61.22 -12.04
N LEU A 225 8.93 60.99 -13.34
CA LEU A 225 8.86 62.05 -14.35
C LEU A 225 7.43 62.57 -14.51
N GLN A 226 6.42 61.69 -14.57
CA GLN A 226 5.00 62.09 -14.62
C GLN A 226 4.54 62.84 -13.36
N ARG A 227 5.14 62.55 -12.19
CA ARG A 227 4.85 63.29 -10.94
C ARG A 227 5.38 64.73 -10.96
N LYS A 228 6.31 65.06 -11.87
CA LYS A 228 6.88 66.41 -11.99
C LYS A 228 6.01 67.36 -12.83
N ASP A 229 5.10 66.80 -13.63
CA ASP A 229 4.24 67.56 -14.56
C ASP A 229 2.78 67.67 -14.07
N THR A 230 2.44 67.13 -12.89
CA THR A 230 1.12 67.37 -12.29
C THR A 230 1.22 68.57 -11.34
N PRO A 231 0.60 69.73 -11.64
CA PRO A 231 0.57 70.84 -10.72
C PRO A 231 -0.18 70.38 -9.47
N THR A 232 0.43 70.58 -8.31
CA THR A 232 -0.25 70.47 -7.03
C THR A 232 -1.44 71.43 -7.07
N PRO A 233 -2.69 70.99 -6.85
CA PRO A 233 -3.80 71.94 -6.77
C PRO A 233 -3.51 72.87 -5.59
N PRO A 234 -3.80 74.18 -5.74
CA PRO A 234 -3.48 75.14 -4.69
C PRO A 234 -4.24 74.76 -3.43
N ASP A 235 -3.49 74.77 -2.34
CA ASP A 235 -3.94 74.58 -0.97
C ASP A 235 -4.90 75.72 -0.64
N ASP A 236 -6.20 75.47 -0.81
CA ASP A 236 -7.27 76.41 -0.49
C ASP A 236 -7.32 76.58 1.04
N LYS A 237 -6.55 77.56 1.52
CA LYS A 237 -6.81 78.23 2.79
C LYS A 237 -8.22 78.83 2.75
N LYS A 238 -9.19 78.15 3.36
CA LYS A 238 -10.39 78.79 3.87
C LYS A 238 -10.32 78.84 5.39
N THR A 239 -10.01 80.05 5.82
CA THR A 239 -10.33 80.67 7.10
C THR A 239 -11.74 80.33 7.60
N ASP A 240 -11.80 79.98 8.89
CA ASP A 240 -12.98 80.12 9.75
C ASP A 240 -13.60 81.52 9.62
N PRO A 241 -14.92 81.63 9.72
CA PRO A 241 -15.53 81.91 11.02
C PRO A 241 -16.65 80.95 11.45
#